data_AF-A0A7V5FG87-F1
#
_entry.id   AF-A0A7V5FG87-F1
#
_cell.length_a   1.000
_cell.length_b   1.000
_cell.length_c   1.000
_cell.angle_alpha   90.00
_cell.angle_beta   90.00
_cell.angle_gamma   90.00
#
_symmetry.space_group_name_H-M   'P 1'
#
loop_
_entity.id
_entity.type
_entity.pdbx_description
1 polymer ?
#
loop_
_entity_poly.entity_id
_entity_poly.type
_entity_poly.pdbx_seq_one_letter_code
_entity_poly.pdbx_strand_id
1 'polypeptide(L)' 'MAKESCVDIQVRNVPKKLLEEFDEVVVKPLFPGGRAEAIRDLMRRAIQDQRAKGV' A
#
# COMPACT_ATOMS: atom_id res chain seq x y z
N MET A 1 6.26 4.49 25.22
CA MET A 1 5.63 4.36 23.89
C MET A 1 5.91 2.96 23.39
N ALA A 2 4.89 2.11 23.26
CA ALA A 2 5.10 0.75 22.75
C ALA A 2 5.68 0.88 21.33
N LYS A 3 6.83 0.24 21.07
CA LYS A 3 7.35 0.14 19.71
C LYS A 3 6.32 -0.63 18.90
N GLU A 4 5.77 -0.02 17.85
CA GLU A 4 4.97 -0.76 16.87
C GLU A 4 5.82 -1.94 16.35
N SER A 5 5.24 -3.14 16.40
CA SER A 5 5.88 -4.32 15.83
C SER A 5 5.67 -4.26 14.32
N CYS A 6 6.76 -4.07 13.57
CA CYS A 6 6.75 -4.14 12.11
C CYS A 6 6.90 -5.60 11.67
N VAL A 7 6.16 -5.97 10.63
CA VAL A 7 6.28 -7.28 9.97
C VAL A 7 6.52 -7.08 8.48
N ASP A 8 7.31 -7.96 7.89
CA ASP A 8 7.54 -7.98 6.45
C ASP A 8 6.44 -8.76 5.73
N ILE A 9 5.94 -8.20 4.63
CA ILE A 9 4.95 -8.83 3.77
C ILE A 9 5.58 -9.19 2.42
N GLN A 10 5.36 -10.42 1.97
CA GLN A 10 5.75 -10.85 0.62
C GLN A 10 4.51 -11.06 -0.23
N VAL A 11 4.37 -10.27 -1.29
CA VAL A 11 3.29 -10.41 -2.27
C VAL A 11 3.84 -11.19 -3.47
N ARG A 12 3.23 -12.33 -3.79
CA ARG A 12 3.63 -13.20 -4.92
C ARG A 12 2.60 -13.15 -6.04
N ASN A 13 3.01 -13.56 -7.24
CA ASN A 13 2.13 -13.69 -8.41
C ASN A 13 1.45 -12.38 -8.86
N VAL A 14 2.10 -11.23 -8.65
CA VAL A 14 1.61 -9.95 -9.17
C VAL A 14 1.87 -9.90 -10.68
N PRO A 15 0.85 -9.65 -11.51
CA PRO A 15 1.05 -9.45 -12.95
C PRO A 15 2.03 -8.31 -13.20
N LYS A 16 3.04 -8.53 -14.05
CA LYS A 16 4.06 -7.52 -14.35
C LYS A 16 3.46 -6.19 -14.80
N LYS A 17 2.50 -6.21 -15.73
CA LYS A 17 1.84 -5.01 -16.24
C LYS A 17 1.12 -4.22 -15.15
N LEU A 18 0.47 -4.92 -14.22
CA LEU A 18 -0.21 -4.29 -13.09
C LEU A 18 0.80 -3.55 -12.19
N LEU A 19 1.95 -4.18 -11.92
CA LEU A 19 2.99 -3.56 -11.11
C LEU A 19 3.61 -2.34 -11.81
N GLU A 20 3.89 -2.45 -13.11
CA GLU A 20 4.43 -1.35 -13.92
C GLU A 20 3.48 -0.16 -13.95
N GLU A 21 2.20 -0.38 -14.22
CA GLU A 21 1.19 0.68 -14.25
C GLU A 21 1.02 1.32 -12.86
N PHE A 22 0.99 0.50 -11.80
CA PHE A 22 0.96 1.01 -10.44
C PHE A 22 2.18 1.89 -10.12
N ASP A 23 3.37 1.51 -10.59
CA ASP A 23 4.57 2.30 -10.35
C ASP A 23 4.54 3.64 -11.07
N GLU A 24 4.21 3.66 -12.36
CA GLU A 24 4.21 4.89 -13.16
C GLU A 24 3.09 5.85 -12.73
N VAL A 25 1.90 5.32 -12.44
CA VAL A 25 0.70 6.15 -12.20
C VAL A 25 0.57 6.55 -10.73
N VAL A 26 0.96 5.66 -9.80
CA VAL A 26 0.72 5.87 -8.37
C VAL A 26 2.01 6.11 -7.61
N VAL A 27 3.00 5.20 -7.72
CA VAL A 27 4.18 5.23 -6.85
C VAL A 27 5.07 6.41 -7.16
N LYS A 28 5.55 6.56 -8.40
CA LYS A 28 6.48 7.64 -8.76
C LYS A 28 5.91 9.03 -8.52
N PRO A 29 4.63 9.33 -8.87
CA PRO A 29 4.11 10.69 -8.72
C PRO A 29 3.72 11.03 -7.27
N LEU A 30 3.24 10.05 -6.49
CA LEU A 30 2.60 10.31 -5.20
C LEU A 30 3.41 9.85 -3.99
N PHE A 31 4.35 8.91 -4.17
CA PHE A 31 5.05 8.24 -3.07
C PHE A 31 6.57 8.22 -3.29
N PRO A 32 7.30 9.27 -2.88
CA PRO A 32 8.76 9.33 -3.03
C PRO A 32 9.49 8.24 -2.21
N GLY A 33 8.87 7.69 -1.17
CA GLY A 33 9.38 6.54 -0.42
C GLY A 33 9.11 5.18 -1.09
N GLY A 34 8.55 5.18 -2.31
CA GLY A 34 8.39 4.01 -3.15
C GLY A 34 7.21 3.12 -2.79
N ARG A 35 7.22 1.90 -3.33
CA ARG A 35 6.08 0.96 -3.27
C ARG A 35 5.63 0.64 -1.84
N ALA A 36 6.56 0.49 -0.91
CA ALA A 36 6.24 0.16 0.48
C ALA A 36 5.47 1.28 1.18
N GLU A 37 5.72 2.54 0.83
CA GLU A 37 4.92 3.67 1.32
C GLU A 37 3.53 3.65 0.70
N ALA A 38 3.43 3.49 -0.63
CA ALA A 38 2.17 3.41 -1.35
C ALA A 38 1.26 2.28 -0.81
N ILE A 39 1.81 1.09 -0.57
CA ILE A 39 1.06 -0.05 -0.01
C ILE A 39 0.56 0.25 1.40
N ARG A 40 1.38 0.87 2.27
CA ARG A 40 0.95 1.28 3.61
C ARG A 40 -0.18 2.32 3.55
N ASP A 41 -0.13 3.26 2.62
CA ASP A 41 -1.20 4.24 2.42
C ASP A 41 -2.50 3.56 1.93
N LEU A 42 -2.40 2.64 0.96
CA LEU A 42 -3.54 1.85 0.50
C LEU A 42 -4.19 1.04 1.64
N MET A 43 -3.39 0.41 2.51
CA MET A 43 -3.91 -0.30 3.68
C MET A 43 -4.70 0.63 4.61
N ARG A 44 -4.17 1.83 4.88
CA ARG A 44 -4.86 2.82 5.74
C ARG A 44 -6.18 3.27 5.13
N ARG A 45 -6.20 3.60 3.83
CA ARG A 45 -7.43 4.00 3.12
C ARG A 45 -8.46 2.88 3.13
N ALA A 46 -8.05 1.65 2.82
CA ALA A 46 -8.95 0.51 2.84
C ALA A 46 -9.59 0.28 4.23
N ILE A 47 -8.81 0.44 5.32
CA ILE A 47 -9.35 0.36 6.69
C ILE A 47 -10.36 1.49 6.95
N GLN A 48 -10.02 2.73 6.58
CA GLN A 48 -10.91 3.88 6.76
C GLN A 48 -12.22 3.71 5.99
N ASP A 49 -12.15 3.27 4.74
CA ASP A 49 -13.32 3.02 3.90
C ASP A 49 -14.22 1.93 4.48
N GLN A 50 -13.65 0.85 5.02
CA GLN A 50 -14.43 -0.21 5.67
C GLN A 50 -15.09 0.27 6.96
N ARG A 51 -14.36 1.01 7.81
CA ARG A 51 -14.92 1.61 9.03
C ARG A 51 -16.05 2.61 8.72
N ALA A 52 -15.89 3.42 7.68
CA ALA A 52 -16.90 4.37 7.25
C ALA A 52 -18.17 3.68 6.72
N LYS A 53 -18.05 2.46 6.20
CA LYS A 53 -19.18 1.64 5.73
C LYS A 53 -19.90 0.88 6.85
N GLY A 54 -19.42 0.98 8.10
CA GLY A 54 -20.10 0.43 9.27
C GLY A 54 -20.08 -1.10 9.37
N VAL A 55 -19.08 -1.75 8.76
CA VAL A 55 -18.77 -3.18 9.03
C VAL A 55 -18.07 -3.30 10.37
#